data_AF-A0A661ICX4-F1
#
_entry.id   AF-A0A661ICX4-F1
#
_cell.length_a   1.000
_cell.length_b   1.000
_cell.length_c   1.000
_cell.angle_alpha   90.00
_cell.angle_beta   90.00
_cell.angle_gamma   90.00
#
_symmetry.space_group_name_H-M   'P 1'
#
loop_
_entity.id
_entity.type
_entity.pdbx_description
1 polymer ?
#
loop_
_entity_poly.entity_id
_entity_poly.type
_entity_poly.pdbx_seq_one_letter_code
_entity_poly.pdbx_strand_id
1 'polypeptide(L)'
;MRQVSKKRGEVFFPSFFFLGMVAVSIEDATKHLNALRSLEGYTPPFEVIGNYRLIDDGKRPEATILIRAHGEEMHEASTGVGPVDALAKVLKKSLLPLFPALAEVKLIDFSSRIFDPRAGTEARVEVRIIFSNGRKIWQVYAFSENINKASFLALLDGFEYAILLSQGDDFSSASEGRT
;
A
#
# COMPACT_ATOMS: atom_id res chain seq x y z
N MET A 1 -42.27 31.42 14.91
CA MET A 1 -41.41 31.50 13.71
C MET A 1 -40.32 30.43 13.81
N ARG A 2 -40.26 29.52 12.84
CA ARG A 2 -39.30 28.40 12.75
C ARG A 2 -37.89 28.90 12.40
N GLN A 3 -36.86 28.29 12.98
CA GLN A 3 -35.53 28.23 12.37
C GLN A 3 -35.18 26.74 12.20
N VAL A 4 -35.13 26.32 10.94
CA VAL A 4 -34.83 24.96 10.50
C VAL A 4 -33.33 24.85 10.29
N SER A 5 -32.72 23.88 10.97
CA SER A 5 -31.36 23.40 10.76
C SER A 5 -31.12 23.03 9.30
N LYS A 6 -30.11 23.64 8.66
CA LYS A 6 -29.61 23.24 7.33
C LYS A 6 -28.24 22.58 7.50
N LYS A 7 -28.21 21.25 7.59
CA LYS A 7 -27.00 20.45 7.41
C LYS A 7 -26.48 20.68 5.99
N ARG A 8 -25.25 21.20 5.85
CA ARG A 8 -24.53 21.22 4.58
C ARG A 8 -23.99 19.81 4.34
N GLY A 9 -24.46 19.17 3.27
CA GLY A 9 -23.91 17.91 2.80
C GLY A 9 -22.47 18.09 2.33
N GLU A 10 -21.58 17.22 2.79
CA GLU A 10 -20.26 17.07 2.21
C GLU A 10 -20.40 16.44 0.83
N VAL A 11 -19.93 17.15 -0.18
CA VAL A 11 -19.85 16.64 -1.55
C VAL A 11 -18.56 15.83 -1.64
N PHE A 12 -18.70 14.51 -1.76
CA PHE A 12 -17.59 13.58 -1.98
C PHE A 12 -17.01 13.80 -3.38
N PHE A 13 -15.86 14.47 -3.48
CA PHE A 13 -15.08 14.55 -4.71
C PHE A 13 -14.07 13.40 -4.75
N PRO A 14 -14.11 12.50 -5.74
CA PRO A 14 -13.00 11.58 -5.96
C PRO A 14 -11.75 12.37 -6.38
N SER A 15 -10.58 12.01 -5.85
CA SER A 15 -9.30 12.59 -6.27
C SER A 15 -8.95 12.10 -7.68
N PHE A 16 -9.14 12.97 -8.68
CA PHE A 16 -8.65 12.74 -10.03
C PHE A 16 -7.23 13.29 -10.19
N PHE A 17 -6.32 12.47 -10.71
CA PHE A 17 -4.99 12.91 -11.16
C PHE A 17 -5.05 13.18 -12.67
N PHE A 18 -4.81 14.43 -13.09
CA PHE A 18 -4.84 14.83 -14.50
C PHE A 18 -3.44 14.73 -15.10
N LEU A 19 -3.17 13.65 -15.83
CA LEU A 19 -2.08 13.56 -16.80
C LEU A 19 -2.74 13.53 -18.18
N GLY A 20 -2.56 14.58 -18.99
CA GLY A 20 -2.96 14.61 -20.40
C GLY A 20 -4.29 13.91 -20.74
N MET A 21 -5.42 14.57 -20.46
CA MET A 21 -6.74 14.24 -21.02
C MET A 21 -7.20 12.77 -20.92
N VAL A 22 -6.92 12.08 -19.80
CA VAL A 22 -7.63 10.85 -19.41
C VAL A 22 -7.89 10.91 -17.90
N ALA A 23 -9.16 10.87 -17.49
CA ALA A 23 -9.52 10.72 -16.09
C ALA A 23 -9.21 9.28 -15.66
N VAL A 24 -8.02 9.05 -15.08
CA VAL A 24 -7.67 7.75 -14.52
C VAL A 24 -8.23 7.68 -13.11
N SER A 25 -9.09 6.68 -12.85
CA SER A 25 -9.62 6.41 -11.52
C SER A 25 -8.51 5.84 -10.64
N ILE A 26 -8.29 6.44 -9.47
CA ILE A 26 -7.36 5.93 -8.45
C ILE A 26 -8.19 5.21 -7.39
N GLU A 27 -7.99 3.91 -7.26
CA GLU A 27 -8.66 3.09 -6.26
C GLU A 27 -8.07 3.32 -4.86
N ASP A 28 -8.92 3.33 -3.82
CA ASP A 28 -8.48 3.47 -2.43
C ASP A 28 -8.30 2.08 -1.80
N ALA A 29 -7.10 1.53 -1.95
CA ALA A 29 -6.75 0.21 -1.44
C ALA A 29 -6.87 0.13 0.08
N THR A 30 -6.60 1.24 0.80
CA THR A 30 -6.74 1.31 2.26
C THR A 30 -8.15 0.95 2.69
N LYS A 31 -9.17 1.54 2.03
CA LYS A 31 -10.58 1.26 2.33
C LYS A 31 -10.95 -0.17 1.96
N HIS A 32 -10.52 -0.65 0.79
CA HIS A 32 -10.82 -2.01 0.34
C HIS A 32 -10.23 -3.06 1.27
N LEU A 33 -8.95 -2.93 1.64
CA LEU A 33 -8.28 -3.85 2.56
C LEU A 33 -8.92 -3.83 3.95
N ASN A 34 -9.27 -2.67 4.49
CA ASN A 34 -9.96 -2.60 5.78
C ASN A 34 -11.32 -3.31 5.76
N ALA A 35 -12.07 -3.18 4.66
CA ALA A 35 -13.33 -3.91 4.49
C ALA A 35 -13.08 -5.42 4.39
N LEU A 36 -12.13 -5.87 3.56
CA LEU A 36 -11.80 -7.28 3.40
C LEU A 36 -11.32 -7.93 4.71
N ARG A 37 -10.41 -7.27 5.43
CA ARG A 37 -9.87 -7.74 6.72
C ARG A 37 -10.92 -7.79 7.83
N SER A 38 -12.07 -7.13 7.66
CA SER A 38 -13.19 -7.21 8.61
C SER A 38 -14.09 -8.43 8.41
N LEU A 39 -13.95 -9.13 7.28
CA LEU A 39 -14.73 -10.33 6.98
C LEU A 39 -14.22 -11.53 7.76
N GLU A 40 -15.15 -12.34 8.26
CA GLU A 40 -14.82 -13.60 8.91
C GLU A 40 -14.16 -14.57 7.91
N GLY A 41 -13.02 -15.14 8.29
CA GLY A 41 -12.26 -16.07 7.44
C GLY A 41 -11.28 -15.43 6.46
N TYR A 42 -11.14 -14.09 6.42
CA TYR A 42 -10.08 -13.46 5.63
C TYR A 42 -8.69 -13.90 6.13
N THR A 43 -7.86 -14.36 5.21
CA THR A 43 -6.45 -14.70 5.47
C THR A 43 -5.58 -13.87 4.54
N PRO A 44 -4.61 -13.08 5.05
CA PRO A 44 -3.73 -12.32 4.20
C PRO A 44 -2.85 -13.26 3.35
N PRO A 45 -2.47 -12.86 2.12
CA PRO A 45 -1.65 -13.69 1.24
C PRO A 45 -0.24 -13.95 1.80
N PHE A 46 0.24 -13.09 2.69
CA PHE A 46 1.51 -13.22 3.36
C PHE A 46 1.47 -12.53 4.73
N GLU A 47 2.40 -12.89 5.60
CA GLU A 47 2.60 -12.25 6.89
C GLU A 47 4.07 -11.85 7.08
N VAL A 48 4.31 -10.74 7.79
CA VAL A 48 5.65 -10.35 8.24
C VAL A 48 5.87 -10.98 9.61
N ILE A 49 6.91 -11.80 9.74
CA ILE A 49 7.28 -12.41 11.01
C ILE A 49 8.15 -11.43 11.79
N GLY A 50 7.65 -10.99 12.94
CA GLY A 50 8.33 -9.99 13.78
C GLY A 50 8.24 -8.58 13.19
N ASN A 51 9.37 -7.91 13.01
CA ASN A 51 9.44 -6.55 12.48
C ASN A 51 10.52 -6.43 11.40
N TYR A 52 10.40 -5.41 10.55
CA TYR A 52 11.50 -5.01 9.68
C TYR A 52 12.68 -4.50 10.53
N ARG A 53 13.89 -4.69 10.02
CA ARG A 53 15.08 -3.96 10.47
C ARG A 53 15.48 -3.00 9.38
N LEU A 54 15.85 -1.79 9.77
CA LEU A 54 16.30 -0.75 8.87
C LEU A 54 17.55 -0.10 9.48
N ILE A 55 18.65 -0.15 8.76
CA ILE A 55 19.91 0.51 9.10
C ILE A 55 20.11 1.60 8.07
N ASP A 56 20.25 2.84 8.53
CA ASP A 56 20.49 3.99 7.67
C ASP A 56 21.61 4.86 8.27
N ASP A 57 22.73 4.92 7.56
CA ASP A 57 23.90 5.74 7.89
C ASP A 57 23.96 7.04 7.06
N GLY A 58 22.88 7.35 6.33
CA GLY A 58 22.77 8.49 5.42
C GLY A 58 23.44 8.28 4.06
N LYS A 59 24.06 7.12 3.81
CA LYS A 59 24.72 6.79 2.53
C LYS A 59 24.08 5.61 1.84
N ARG A 60 23.89 4.51 2.57
CA ARG A 60 23.37 3.26 1.99
C ARG A 60 22.41 2.57 2.95
N PRO A 61 21.14 2.99 2.97
CA PRO A 61 20.11 2.33 3.74
C PRO A 61 19.96 0.87 3.34
N GLU A 62 19.84 -0.01 4.33
CA GLU A 62 19.59 -1.43 4.18
C GLU A 62 18.37 -1.83 5.02
N ALA A 63 17.45 -2.57 4.41
CA ALA A 63 16.31 -3.15 5.08
C ALA A 63 16.39 -4.68 5.07
N THR A 64 15.98 -5.30 6.17
CA THR A 64 15.87 -6.75 6.33
C THR A 64 14.48 -7.12 6.84
N ILE A 65 13.87 -8.16 6.28
CA ILE A 65 12.57 -8.67 6.70
C ILE A 65 12.55 -10.21 6.71
N LEU A 66 11.64 -10.76 7.51
CA LEU A 66 11.23 -12.15 7.43
C LEU A 66 9.74 -12.18 7.05
N ILE A 67 9.41 -12.82 5.92
CA ILE A 67 8.03 -13.01 5.47
C ILE A 67 7.70 -14.50 5.50
N ARG A 68 6.44 -14.83 5.81
CA ARG A 68 5.88 -16.16 5.60
C ARG A 68 4.72 -16.08 4.59
N ALA A 69 4.72 -16.97 3.61
CA ALA A 69 3.65 -17.12 2.64
C ALA A 69 3.68 -18.53 2.04
N HIS A 70 2.51 -19.10 1.75
CA HIS A 70 2.37 -20.47 1.22
C HIS A 70 3.11 -21.55 2.04
N GLY A 71 3.30 -21.33 3.34
CA GLY A 71 4.04 -22.25 4.23
C GLY A 71 5.56 -22.13 4.14
N GLU A 72 6.09 -21.22 3.33
CA GLU A 72 7.53 -20.94 3.20
C GLU A 72 7.92 -19.69 3.99
N GLU A 73 9.18 -19.61 4.43
CA GLU A 73 9.77 -18.46 5.12
C GLU A 73 10.93 -17.86 4.32
N MET A 74 10.91 -16.54 4.13
CA MET A 74 11.81 -15.79 3.26
C MET A 74 12.47 -14.73 4.12
N HIS A 75 13.75 -14.93 4.43
CA HIS A 75 14.57 -13.96 5.14
C HIS A 75 15.44 -13.21 4.14
N GLU A 76 15.10 -11.96 3.89
CA GLU A 76 15.72 -11.18 2.82
C GLU A 76 16.24 -9.84 3.31
N ALA A 77 17.29 -9.38 2.65
CA ALA A 77 17.86 -8.04 2.80
C ALA A 77 18.03 -7.35 1.44
N SER A 78 17.86 -6.03 1.44
CA SER A 78 18.09 -5.19 0.26
C SER A 78 18.52 -3.78 0.63
N THR A 79 19.44 -3.22 -0.16
CA THR A 79 19.87 -1.82 -0.04
C THR A 79 19.07 -0.91 -0.98
N GLY A 80 18.85 0.33 -0.57
CA GLY A 80 18.14 1.34 -1.35
C GLY A 80 18.94 2.64 -1.52
N VAL A 81 18.46 3.52 -2.37
CA VAL A 81 18.95 4.92 -2.45
C VAL A 81 18.47 5.76 -1.27
N GLY A 82 17.41 5.31 -0.61
CA GLY A 82 16.81 5.90 0.58
C GLY A 82 16.13 4.80 1.42
N PRO A 83 15.76 5.08 2.68
CA PRO A 83 15.14 4.09 3.57
C PRO A 83 13.88 3.45 2.99
N VAL A 84 13.01 4.27 2.40
CA VAL A 84 11.76 3.82 1.78
C VAL A 84 12.03 2.92 0.57
N ASP A 85 13.05 3.25 -0.24
CA ASP A 85 13.46 2.43 -1.38
C ASP A 85 14.03 1.08 -0.93
N ALA A 86 14.82 1.05 0.16
CA ALA A 86 15.32 -0.20 0.75
C ALA A 86 14.16 -1.09 1.22
N LEU A 87 13.18 -0.52 1.92
CA LEU A 87 11.97 -1.22 2.36
C LEU A 87 11.14 -1.75 1.18
N ALA A 88 10.94 -0.95 0.13
CA ALA A 88 10.20 -1.36 -1.06
C ALA A 88 10.91 -2.51 -1.80
N LYS A 89 12.24 -2.41 -1.95
CA LYS A 89 13.05 -3.43 -2.62
C LYS A 89 13.08 -4.74 -1.85
N VAL A 90 13.24 -4.71 -0.52
CA VAL A 90 13.28 -5.95 0.27
C VAL A 90 11.92 -6.65 0.27
N LEU A 91 10.81 -5.90 0.32
CA LEU A 91 9.46 -6.45 0.16
C LEU A 91 9.28 -7.08 -1.21
N LYS A 92 9.61 -6.34 -2.29
CA LYS A 92 9.49 -6.87 -3.66
C LYS A 92 10.38 -8.11 -3.85
N LYS A 93 11.61 -8.10 -3.35
CA LYS A 93 12.54 -9.25 -3.41
C LYS A 93 11.96 -10.49 -2.71
N SER A 94 11.33 -10.31 -1.55
CA SER A 94 10.78 -11.41 -0.76
C SER A 94 9.49 -11.98 -1.34
N LEU A 95 8.64 -11.11 -1.92
CA LEU A 95 7.32 -11.51 -2.41
C LEU A 95 7.32 -11.97 -3.87
N LEU A 96 8.20 -11.43 -4.71
CA LEU A 96 8.20 -11.72 -6.15
C LEU A 96 8.32 -13.22 -6.51
N PRO A 97 9.14 -14.04 -5.82
CA PRO A 97 9.19 -15.48 -6.09
C PRO A 97 7.86 -16.20 -5.85
N LEU A 98 7.07 -15.73 -4.88
CA LEU A 98 5.80 -16.34 -4.49
C LEU A 98 4.60 -15.75 -5.25
N PHE A 99 4.73 -14.50 -5.68
CA PHE A 99 3.68 -13.74 -6.38
C PHE A 99 4.26 -13.06 -7.63
N PRO A 100 4.47 -13.79 -8.74
CA PRO A 100 5.11 -13.26 -9.95
C PRO A 100 4.40 -12.05 -10.58
N ALA A 101 3.09 -11.91 -10.37
CA ALA A 101 2.30 -10.76 -10.81
C ALA A 101 2.83 -9.41 -10.26
N LEU A 102 3.58 -9.43 -9.16
CA LEU A 102 4.22 -8.23 -8.60
C LEU A 102 5.34 -7.67 -9.48
N ALA A 103 5.80 -8.39 -10.51
CA ALA A 103 6.80 -7.90 -11.45
C ALA A 103 6.38 -6.56 -12.07
N GLU A 104 5.12 -6.45 -12.50
CA GLU A 104 4.54 -5.28 -13.16
C GLU A 104 4.21 -4.13 -12.19
N VAL A 105 4.18 -4.41 -10.89
CA VAL A 105 3.82 -3.41 -9.87
C VAL A 105 4.96 -2.41 -9.68
N LYS A 106 4.63 -1.13 -9.81
CA LYS A 106 5.51 0.01 -9.61
C LYS A 106 4.89 0.99 -8.62
N LEU A 107 5.71 1.58 -7.76
CA LEU A 107 5.36 2.81 -7.05
C LEU A 107 5.52 3.96 -8.03
N ILE A 108 4.44 4.72 -8.26
CA ILE A 108 4.44 5.84 -9.21
C ILE A 108 4.41 7.21 -8.52
N ASP A 109 4.06 7.24 -7.23
CA ASP A 109 4.11 8.46 -6.42
C ASP A 109 4.30 8.09 -4.93
N PHE A 110 4.98 8.99 -4.22
CA PHE A 110 5.21 8.90 -2.78
C PHE A 110 5.09 10.31 -2.18
N SER A 111 4.25 10.47 -1.17
CA SER A 111 4.14 11.71 -0.42
C SER A 111 3.96 11.44 1.07
N SER A 112 4.44 12.37 1.89
CA SER A 112 4.21 12.35 3.33
C SER A 112 3.80 13.73 3.81
N ARG A 113 2.98 13.78 4.86
CA ARG A 113 2.61 15.02 5.54
C ARG A 113 2.48 14.79 7.03
N ILE A 114 2.74 15.85 7.81
CA ILE A 114 2.51 15.84 9.24
C ILE A 114 0.99 15.81 9.48
N PHE A 115 0.56 14.83 10.26
CA PHE A 115 -0.78 14.65 10.77
C PHE A 115 -0.82 15.09 12.23
N ASP A 116 -1.72 16.03 12.53
CA ASP A 116 -1.79 16.71 13.83
C ASP A 116 -0.47 17.35 14.29
N PRO A 117 -0.04 18.46 13.64
CA PRO A 117 1.21 19.12 13.97
C PRO A 117 1.25 19.74 15.38
N ARG A 118 0.12 19.80 16.09
CA ARG A 118 0.03 20.40 17.43
C ARG A 118 0.58 19.48 18.52
N ALA A 119 0.78 18.19 18.21
CA ALA A 119 1.33 17.20 19.13
C ALA A 119 2.87 17.28 19.29
N GLY A 120 3.55 18.20 18.59
CA GLY A 120 5.00 18.38 18.73
C GLY A 120 5.77 17.13 18.30
N THR A 121 6.58 16.55 19.19
CA THR A 121 7.35 15.33 18.92
C THR A 121 6.49 14.07 18.78
N GLU A 122 5.23 14.11 19.24
CA GLU A 122 4.25 13.03 19.09
C GLU A 122 3.42 13.18 17.82
N ALA A 123 3.75 14.16 16.96
CA ALA A 123 3.05 14.34 15.70
C ALA A 123 3.17 13.09 14.83
N ARG A 124 2.03 12.64 14.32
CA ARG A 124 1.97 11.49 13.43
C ARG A 124 2.34 11.91 12.03
N VAL A 125 2.90 11.01 11.26
CA VAL A 125 3.15 11.18 9.83
C VAL A 125 2.10 10.37 9.09
N GLU A 126 1.39 11.01 8.17
CA GLU A 126 0.61 10.34 7.13
C GLU A 126 1.52 10.10 5.93
N VAL A 127 1.64 8.85 5.50
CA VAL A 127 2.29 8.47 4.25
C VAL A 127 1.23 8.03 3.26
N ARG A 128 1.34 8.54 2.03
CA ARG A 128 0.55 8.10 0.88
C ARG A 128 1.48 7.56 -0.20
N ILE A 129 1.18 6.36 -0.69
CA ILE A 129 1.89 5.75 -1.81
C ILE A 129 0.88 5.42 -2.90
N ILE A 130 1.17 5.82 -4.14
CA ILE A 130 0.41 5.38 -5.31
C ILE A 130 1.19 4.29 -6.02
N PHE A 131 0.50 3.21 -6.33
CA PHE A 131 1.01 2.08 -7.09
C PHE A 131 0.27 1.96 -8.43
N SER A 132 0.91 1.31 -9.38
CA SER A 132 0.27 0.84 -10.61
C SER A 132 0.87 -0.49 -11.05
N ASN A 133 0.04 -1.34 -11.66
CA ASN A 133 0.47 -2.54 -12.39
C ASN A 133 0.36 -2.35 -13.93
N GLY A 134 0.31 -1.10 -14.40
CA GLY A 134 0.11 -0.76 -15.81
C GLY A 134 -1.35 -0.81 -16.30
N ARG A 135 -2.28 -1.41 -15.53
CA ARG A 135 -3.71 -1.47 -15.86
C ARG A 135 -4.57 -0.70 -14.87
N LYS A 136 -4.32 -0.91 -13.57
CA LYS A 136 -5.00 -0.27 -12.45
C LYS A 136 -4.02 0.66 -11.73
N ILE A 137 -4.57 1.67 -11.07
CA ILE A 137 -3.85 2.58 -10.18
C ILE A 137 -4.56 2.56 -8.83
N TRP A 138 -3.81 2.37 -7.76
CA TRP A 138 -4.35 2.41 -6.41
C TRP A 138 -3.45 3.22 -5.49
N GLN A 139 -4.06 3.79 -4.46
CA GLN A 139 -3.38 4.53 -3.41
C GLN A 139 -3.59 3.86 -2.06
N VAL A 140 -2.58 3.97 -1.23
CA VAL A 140 -2.58 3.49 0.16
C VAL A 140 -2.20 4.62 1.08
N TYR A 141 -2.88 4.71 2.23
CA TYR A 141 -2.55 5.62 3.31
C TYR A 141 -2.16 4.84 4.56
N ALA A 142 -1.08 5.27 5.22
CA ALA A 142 -0.67 4.73 6.51
C ALA A 142 -0.21 5.85 7.45
N PHE A 143 -0.38 5.62 8.75
CA PHE A 143 -0.11 6.63 9.78
C PHE A 143 0.79 6.06 10.88
N SER A 144 1.82 6.79 11.27
CA SER A 144 2.73 6.40 12.36
C SER A 144 3.50 7.62 12.87
N GLU A 145 3.94 7.63 14.11
CA GLU A 145 4.90 8.63 14.63
C GLU A 145 6.27 8.52 13.94
N ASN A 146 6.57 7.34 13.36
CA ASN A 146 7.79 7.10 12.59
C ASN A 146 7.47 6.96 11.10
N ILE A 147 8.05 7.86 10.28
CA ILE A 147 7.86 7.88 8.83
C ILE A 147 8.24 6.55 8.16
N ASN A 148 9.33 5.90 8.58
CA ASN A 148 9.76 4.62 8.03
C ASN A 148 8.74 3.51 8.33
N LYS A 149 8.13 3.54 9.53
CA LYS A 149 7.07 2.59 9.89
C LYS A 149 5.79 2.85 9.09
N ALA A 150 5.38 4.11 8.92
CA ALA A 150 4.24 4.45 8.06
C ALA A 150 4.50 4.01 6.61
N SER A 151 5.69 4.28 6.06
CA SER A 151 6.06 3.84 4.71
C SER A 151 6.04 2.32 4.58
N PHE A 152 6.59 1.58 5.55
CA PHE A 152 6.56 0.12 5.53
C PHE A 152 5.13 -0.44 5.53
N LEU A 153 4.24 0.11 6.36
CA LEU A 153 2.83 -0.30 6.39
C LEU A 153 2.12 0.01 5.07
N ALA A 154 2.33 1.20 4.50
CA ALA A 154 1.76 1.54 3.20
C ALA A 154 2.28 0.65 2.06
N LEU A 155 3.56 0.23 2.13
CA LEU A 155 4.14 -0.72 1.19
C LEU A 155 3.51 -2.11 1.31
N LEU A 156 3.34 -2.61 2.53
CA LEU A 156 2.69 -3.91 2.79
C LEU A 156 1.27 -3.94 2.21
N ASP A 157 0.44 -2.95 2.56
CA ASP A 157 -0.92 -2.82 2.06
C ASP A 157 -0.93 -2.68 0.53
N GLY A 158 0.02 -1.93 -0.04
CA GLY A 158 0.15 -1.77 -1.49
C GLY A 158 0.42 -3.07 -2.23
N PHE A 159 1.32 -3.91 -1.70
CA PHE A 159 1.62 -5.22 -2.27
C PHE A 159 0.52 -6.25 -2.00
N GLU A 160 -0.10 -6.25 -0.82
CA GLU A 160 -1.26 -7.10 -0.51
C GLU A 160 -2.41 -6.84 -1.47
N TYR A 161 -2.76 -5.57 -1.68
CA TYR A 161 -3.80 -5.21 -2.64
C TYR A 161 -3.45 -5.63 -4.07
N ALA A 162 -2.18 -5.50 -4.48
CA ALA A 162 -1.73 -5.94 -5.80
C ALA A 162 -1.89 -7.46 -6.00
N ILE A 163 -1.60 -8.26 -4.97
CA ILE A 163 -1.79 -9.71 -5.01
C ILE A 163 -3.28 -10.03 -5.17
N LEU A 164 -4.14 -9.41 -4.36
CA LEU A 164 -5.60 -9.62 -4.44
C LEU A 164 -6.18 -9.22 -5.80
N LEU A 165 -5.71 -8.12 -6.39
CA LEU A 165 -6.11 -7.71 -7.73
C LEU A 165 -5.75 -8.77 -8.78
N SER A 166 -4.55 -9.35 -8.70
CA SER A 166 -4.13 -10.40 -9.64
C SER A 166 -4.99 -11.66 -9.53
N GLN A 167 -5.33 -12.08 -8.30
CA GLN A 167 -6.20 -13.24 -8.09
C GLN A 167 -7.63 -13.00 -8.59
N GLY A 168 -8.17 -11.79 -8.42
CA GLY A 168 -9.51 -11.43 -8.93
C GLY A 168 -9.61 -11.39 -10.46
N ASP A 169 -8.56 -10.94 -11.14
CA ASP A 169 -8.51 -10.88 -12.61
C ASP A 169 -8.44 -12.30 -13.23
N ASP A 170 -7.80 -13.27 -12.55
CA ASP A 170 -7.77 -14.69 -12.96
C ASP A 170 -9.17 -15.33 -12.95
N PHE A 171 -10.06 -14.94 -12.02
CA PHE A 171 -11.43 -15.44 -11.99
C PHE A 171 -12.33 -14.84 -13.08
N SER A 172 -12.11 -13.58 -13.46
CA SER A 172 -12.88 -12.92 -14.53
C SER A 172 -12.56 -13.53 -15.90
N SER A 173 -11.28 -13.80 -16.19
CA SER A 173 -10.85 -14.40 -17.47
C SER A 173 -11.26 -15.86 -17.64
N ALA A 174 -11.44 -16.61 -16.54
CA ALA A 174 -11.94 -17.99 -16.58
C ALA A 174 -13.44 -18.10 -16.90
N SER A 175 -14.23 -17.03 -16.66
CA SER A 175 -15.68 -17.02 -16.92
C SER A 175 -16.07 -16.71 -18.37
N GLU A 176 -15.19 -16.09 -19.17
CA GLU A 176 -15.45 -15.74 -20.57
C GLU A 176 -15.11 -16.87 -21.57
N GLY A 177 -14.50 -17.97 -21.09
CA GLY A 177 -14.08 -19.11 -21.92
C GLY A 177 -15.06 -20.28 -22.04
N ARG A 178 -16.34 -20.11 -21.65
CA ARG A 178 -17.39 -21.15 -21.78
C ARG A 178 -18.59 -20.62 -22.55
N THR A 179 -18.49 -20.62 -23.87
CA THR A 179 -19.64 -20.66 -24.80
C THR A 179 -19.26 -21.46 -26.03
#